data_AF-A0A8H5GMJ7-F1
#
_entry.id   AF-A0A8H5GMJ7-F1
#
_cell.length_a   1.000
_cell.length_b   1.000
_cell.length_c   1.000
_cell.angle_alpha   90.00
_cell.angle_beta   90.00
_cell.angle_gamma   90.00
#
_symmetry.space_group_name_H-M   'P 1'
#
loop_
_entity.id
_entity.type
_entity.pdbx_description
1 polymer ?
#
loop_
_entity_poly.entity_id
_entity_poly.type
_entity_poly.pdbx_seq_one_letter_code
_entity_poly.pdbx_strand_id
1 'polypeptide(L)'
;MVNTKPASRLSNPQMFLPSSADGWLPYWQLFVATTALFNTIQNFFTLKLTQRIYTQQVTPLHARTFAIWTLTSAVVRFYAAYNIHVKAVYDITLFTYLIAFAHFSSEYFIFRSAKLDIPLLSPFVVSVASMIWMFMQYDYYVQQ
;
A
#
# COMPACT_ATOMS: atom_id res chain seq x y z
N MET A 1 35.79 -33.90 6.39
CA MET A 1 35.85 -32.42 6.50
C MET A 1 34.46 -31.87 6.21
N VAL A 2 33.74 -31.42 7.24
CA VAL A 2 32.41 -30.84 7.10
C VAL A 2 32.56 -29.41 6.57
N ASN A 3 32.07 -29.13 5.37
CA ASN A 3 32.05 -27.80 4.79
C ASN A 3 30.90 -26.99 5.42
N THR A 4 31.16 -26.36 6.56
CA THR A 4 30.25 -25.41 7.17
C THR A 4 30.45 -24.02 6.56
N LYS A 5 29.72 -23.72 5.49
CA LYS A 5 29.46 -22.32 5.09
C LYS A 5 27.96 -22.07 4.86
N PRO A 6 27.22 -21.63 5.90
CA PRO A 6 25.92 -21.01 5.69
C PRO A 6 25.83 -19.59 6.29
N ALA A 7 26.93 -18.87 6.50
CA ALA A 7 26.89 -17.52 7.11
C ALA A 7 26.89 -16.37 6.09
N SER A 8 27.47 -16.53 4.90
CA SER A 8 27.66 -15.42 3.94
C SER A 8 26.46 -15.16 3.02
N ARG A 9 25.40 -15.98 3.07
CA ARG A 9 24.17 -15.74 2.30
C ARG A 9 23.20 -14.79 3.00
N LEU A 10 23.28 -14.66 4.33
CA LEU A 10 22.38 -13.84 5.12
C LEU A 10 22.76 -12.35 5.15
N SER A 11 23.94 -11.99 4.64
CA SER A 11 24.48 -10.63 4.71
C SER A 11 24.27 -9.80 3.45
N ASN A 12 23.57 -10.32 2.42
CA ASN A 12 23.33 -9.56 1.20
C ASN A 12 21.93 -8.90 1.26
N PRO A 13 21.82 -7.59 1.54
CA PRO A 13 20.53 -6.90 1.64
C PRO A 13 19.73 -6.93 0.32
N GLN A 14 20.41 -7.17 -0.80
CA GLN A 14 19.79 -7.39 -2.13
C GLN A 14 18.87 -8.61 -2.18
N MET A 15 18.95 -9.53 -1.21
CA MET A 15 18.06 -10.69 -1.13
C MET A 15 16.64 -10.32 -0.66
N PHE A 16 16.50 -9.25 0.12
CA PHE A 16 15.22 -8.86 0.72
C PHE A 16 14.60 -7.64 0.04
N LEU A 17 15.35 -6.91 -0.76
CA LEU A 17 14.89 -5.71 -1.46
C LEU A 17 14.49 -6.04 -2.91
N PRO A 18 13.54 -5.29 -3.49
CA PRO A 18 13.26 -5.35 -4.91
C PRO A 18 14.52 -5.16 -5.75
N SER A 19 14.54 -5.76 -6.93
CA SER A 19 15.63 -5.59 -7.89
C SER A 19 15.79 -4.10 -8.24
N SER A 20 17.01 -3.58 -8.11
CA SER A 20 17.32 -2.19 -8.47
C SER A 20 17.29 -1.94 -9.98
N ALA A 21 17.33 -3.02 -10.78
CA ALA A 21 17.19 -2.95 -12.24
C ALA A 21 15.76 -2.61 -12.67
N ASP A 22 14.78 -2.89 -11.82
CA ASP A 22 13.36 -2.73 -12.13
C ASP A 22 12.88 -1.28 -11.87
N GLY A 23 13.78 -0.36 -11.52
CA GLY A 23 13.45 1.04 -11.26
C GLY A 23 12.85 1.28 -9.86
N TRP A 24 12.19 2.43 -9.69
CA TRP A 24 11.82 2.95 -8.36
C TRP A 24 10.42 2.55 -7.88
N LEU A 25 9.52 2.19 -8.82
CA LEU A 25 8.15 1.84 -8.50
C LEU A 25 8.05 0.62 -7.56
N PRO A 26 8.86 -0.45 -7.69
CA PRO A 26 8.85 -1.57 -6.74
C PRO A 26 9.20 -1.16 -5.30
N TYR A 27 10.21 -0.30 -5.13
CA TYR A 27 10.60 0.23 -3.81
C TYR A 27 9.49 1.10 -3.22
N TRP A 28 8.82 1.89 -4.06
CA TRP A 28 7.66 2.66 -3.64
C TRP A 28 6.52 1.76 -3.15
N GLN A 29 6.20 0.67 -3.86
CA GLN A 29 5.18 -0.28 -3.42
C GLN A 29 5.55 -0.92 -2.07
N LEU A 30 6.82 -1.26 -1.87
CA LEU A 30 7.30 -1.79 -0.60
C LEU A 30 7.12 -0.79 0.54
N PHE A 31 7.49 0.47 0.32
CA PHE A 31 7.31 1.55 1.30
C PHE A 31 5.82 1.75 1.67
N VAL A 32 4.93 1.82 0.68
CA VAL A 32 3.49 1.96 0.91
C VAL A 32 2.93 0.73 1.63
N ALA A 33 3.39 -0.48 1.31
CA ALA A 33 2.98 -1.71 2.00
C ALA A 33 3.42 -1.70 3.47
N THR A 34 4.66 -1.29 3.78
CA THR A 34 5.17 -1.22 5.16
C THR A 34 4.40 -0.19 5.99
N THR A 35 4.17 1.01 5.44
CA THR A 35 3.41 2.05 6.15
C THR A 35 1.95 1.65 6.37
N ALA A 36 1.32 0.99 5.39
CA ALA A 36 -0.02 0.42 5.52
C ALA A 36 -0.09 -0.69 6.58
N LEU A 37 0.92 -1.55 6.67
CA LEU A 37 0.99 -2.59 7.71
C LEU A 37 1.07 -1.97 9.11
N PHE A 38 1.89 -0.91 9.27
CA PHE A 38 1.96 -0.16 10.53
C PHE A 38 0.61 0.51 10.88
N ASN A 39 -0.09 1.05 9.88
CA ASN A 39 -1.44 1.60 10.05
C ASN A 39 -2.45 0.52 10.47
N THR A 40 -2.42 -0.67 9.86
CA THR A 40 -3.25 -1.81 10.24
C THR A 40 -3.04 -2.16 11.71
N ILE A 41 -1.79 -2.35 12.14
CA ILE A 41 -1.48 -2.69 13.53
C ILE A 41 -2.03 -1.61 14.45
N GLN A 42 -1.77 -0.33 14.16
CA GLN A 42 -2.33 0.76 14.96
C GLN A 42 -3.85 0.71 15.05
N ASN A 43 -4.58 0.52 13.94
CA ASN A 43 -6.06 0.49 13.95
C ASN A 43 -6.64 -0.68 14.76
N PHE A 44 -5.90 -1.78 14.96
CA PHE A 44 -6.33 -2.86 15.85
C PHE A 44 -6.20 -2.49 17.34
N PHE A 45 -5.20 -1.68 17.70
CA PHE A 45 -4.91 -1.33 19.10
C PHE A 45 -5.40 0.07 19.50
N THR A 46 -5.70 0.95 18.54
CA THR A 46 -6.15 2.32 18.82
C THR A 46 -7.16 2.83 17.80
N LEU A 47 -8.19 3.53 18.30
CA LEU A 47 -9.20 4.20 17.47
C LEU A 47 -8.83 5.64 17.12
N LYS A 48 -7.77 6.18 17.75
CA LYS A 48 -7.43 7.61 17.71
C LYS A 48 -7.14 8.13 16.31
N LEU A 49 -6.59 7.29 15.43
CA LEU A 49 -6.25 7.70 14.07
C LEU A 49 -7.48 7.63 13.15
N THR A 50 -8.25 6.53 13.19
CA THR A 50 -9.47 6.36 12.37
C THR A 50 -10.55 7.38 12.72
N GLN A 51 -10.70 7.71 14.01
CA GLN A 51 -11.65 8.74 14.48
C GLN A 51 -11.34 10.15 13.98
N ARG A 52 -10.09 10.42 13.57
CA ARG A 52 -9.72 11.72 12.99
C ARG A 52 -10.04 11.83 11.51
N ILE A 53 -10.29 10.71 10.84
CA ILE A 53 -10.57 10.66 9.41
C ILE A 53 -12.04 11.02 9.14
N TYR A 54 -12.95 10.50 9.97
CA TYR A 54 -14.39 10.63 9.77
C TYR A 54 -15.03 11.62 10.73
N THR A 55 -16.00 12.40 10.24
CA THR A 55 -16.78 13.38 11.00
C THR A 55 -17.90 12.77 11.82
N GLN A 56 -18.21 11.50 11.55
CA GLN A 56 -19.25 10.72 12.21
C GLN A 56 -18.64 9.71 13.20
N GLN A 57 -19.49 9.08 14.03
CA GLN A 57 -19.02 8.10 15.01
C GLN A 57 -18.33 6.91 14.33
N VAL A 58 -17.00 6.82 14.50
CA VAL A 58 -16.22 5.64 14.12
C VAL A 58 -16.32 4.59 15.23
N THR A 59 -16.94 3.47 14.92
CA THR A 59 -17.05 2.34 15.84
C THR A 59 -15.78 1.49 15.85
N PRO A 60 -15.50 0.74 16.94
CA PRO A 60 -14.39 -0.23 16.95
C PRO A 60 -14.51 -1.33 15.88
N LEU A 61 -15.73 -1.64 15.45
CA LEU A 61 -15.94 -2.56 14.33
C LEU A 61 -15.48 -1.94 13.01
N HIS A 62 -15.87 -0.69 12.74
CA HIS A 62 -15.44 0.04 11.54
C HIS A 62 -13.91 0.14 11.46
N ALA A 63 -13.23 0.48 12.56
CA ALA A 63 -11.77 0.57 12.58
C ALA A 63 -11.09 -0.76 12.23
N ARG A 64 -11.60 -1.89 12.72
CA ARG A 64 -11.07 -3.23 12.39
C ARG A 64 -11.35 -3.62 10.94
N THR A 65 -12.52 -3.27 10.39
CA THR A 65 -12.82 -3.49 8.96
C THR A 65 -11.89 -2.67 8.08
N PHE A 66 -11.67 -1.39 8.41
CA PHE A 66 -10.71 -0.54 7.71
C PHE A 66 -9.26 -1.06 7.81
N ALA A 67 -8.89 -1.62 8.98
CA ALA A 67 -7.58 -2.23 9.18
C ALA A 67 -7.35 -3.44 8.27
N ILE A 68 -8.33 -4.34 8.13
CA ILE A 68 -8.24 -5.51 7.25
C ILE A 68 -8.25 -5.09 5.78
N TRP A 69 -9.09 -4.13 5.39
CA TRP A 69 -9.05 -3.55 4.04
C TRP A 69 -7.66 -3.01 3.68
N THR A 70 -7.06 -2.27 4.61
CA THR A 70 -5.72 -1.69 4.47
C THR A 70 -4.66 -2.79 4.38
N LEU A 71 -4.80 -3.85 5.19
CA LEU A 71 -3.91 -5.01 5.17
C LEU A 71 -3.98 -5.76 3.83
N THR A 72 -5.19 -6.00 3.31
CA THR A 72 -5.37 -6.62 1.99
C THR A 72 -4.63 -5.83 0.92
N SER A 73 -4.77 -4.50 0.94
CA SER A 73 -4.06 -3.64 -0.02
C SER A 73 -2.55 -3.64 0.21
N ALA A 74 -2.08 -3.72 1.45
CA ALA A 74 -0.66 -3.84 1.79
C ALA A 74 -0.05 -5.13 1.25
N VAL A 75 -0.76 -6.26 1.38
CA VAL A 75 -0.32 -7.56 0.83
C VAL A 75 -0.19 -7.48 -0.68
N VAL A 76 -1.20 -6.95 -1.38
CA VAL A 76 -1.13 -6.80 -2.85
C VAL A 76 0.07 -5.97 -3.28
N ARG A 77 0.31 -4.83 -2.62
CA ARG A 77 1.47 -3.96 -2.89
C ARG A 77 2.81 -4.62 -2.56
N PHE A 78 2.86 -5.42 -1.50
CA PHE A 78 4.05 -6.20 -1.19
C PHE A 78 4.34 -7.21 -2.30
N TYR A 79 3.34 -7.92 -2.80
CA TYR A 79 3.52 -8.81 -3.96
C TYR A 79 3.97 -8.05 -5.21
N ALA A 80 3.39 -6.87 -5.46
CA ALA A 80 3.78 -6.01 -6.57
C ALA A 80 5.23 -5.53 -6.48
N ALA A 81 5.74 -5.27 -5.27
CA ALA A 81 7.13 -4.87 -5.06
C ALA A 81 8.15 -5.92 -5.54
N TYR A 82 7.77 -7.20 -5.64
CA TYR A 82 8.66 -8.26 -6.12
C TYR A 82 8.24 -8.87 -7.46
N ASN A 83 7.06 -8.52 -7.98
CA ASN A 83 6.48 -9.12 -9.19
C ASN A 83 5.87 -8.06 -10.11
N ILE A 84 6.47 -6.87 -10.18
CA ILE A 84 5.87 -5.72 -10.86
C ILE A 84 5.69 -5.93 -12.38
N HIS A 85 6.50 -6.81 -12.98
CA HIS A 85 6.42 -7.14 -14.40
C HIS A 85 5.29 -8.12 -14.74
N VAL A 86 4.68 -8.76 -13.74
CA VAL A 86 3.55 -9.66 -13.96
C VAL A 86 2.29 -8.81 -14.14
N LYS A 87 1.78 -8.76 -15.38
CA LYS A 87 0.59 -7.97 -15.75
C LYS A 87 -0.55 -8.08 -14.74
N ALA A 88 -0.91 -9.31 -14.36
CA ALA A 88 -1.99 -9.54 -13.41
C ALA A 88 -1.73 -8.88 -12.04
N VAL A 89 -0.50 -8.92 -11.53
CA VAL A 89 -0.11 -8.30 -10.26
C VAL A 89 -0.10 -6.78 -10.38
N TYR A 90 0.39 -6.26 -11.50
CA TYR A 90 0.37 -4.82 -11.79
C TYR A 90 -1.06 -4.27 -11.83
N ASP A 91 -1.94 -4.93 -12.60
CA ASP A 91 -3.33 -4.55 -12.79
C ASP A 91 -4.08 -4.56 -11.45
N ILE A 92 -4.01 -5.65 -10.67
CA ILE A 92 -4.71 -5.70 -9.37
C ILE A 92 -4.19 -4.63 -8.42
N THR A 93 -2.89 -4.32 -8.45
CA THR A 93 -2.30 -3.27 -7.60
C THR A 93 -2.82 -1.90 -8.00
N LEU A 94 -2.83 -1.61 -9.31
CA LEU A 94 -3.43 -0.40 -9.86
C LEU A 94 -4.91 -0.27 -9.49
N PHE A 95 -5.68 -1.36 -9.59
CA PHE A 95 -7.08 -1.38 -9.17
C PHE A 95 -7.25 -1.10 -7.68
N THR A 96 -6.36 -1.59 -6.79
CA THR A 96 -6.45 -1.22 -5.37
C THR A 96 -6.27 0.29 -5.13
N TYR A 97 -5.43 0.96 -5.92
CA TYR A 97 -5.28 2.41 -5.85
C TYR A 97 -6.50 3.14 -6.42
N LEU A 98 -7.08 2.66 -7.52
CA LEU A 98 -8.33 3.18 -8.09
C LEU A 98 -9.49 3.09 -7.10
N ILE A 99 -9.67 1.93 -6.44
CA ILE A 99 -10.73 1.75 -5.45
C ILE A 99 -10.50 2.67 -4.25
N ALA A 100 -9.25 2.81 -3.77
CA ALA A 100 -8.94 3.73 -2.68
C ALA A 100 -9.24 5.18 -3.06
N PHE A 101 -8.84 5.61 -4.26
CA PHE A 101 -9.13 6.94 -4.79
C PHE A 101 -10.65 7.18 -4.90
N ALA A 102 -11.39 6.23 -5.47
CA ALA A 102 -12.84 6.32 -5.61
C ALA A 102 -13.53 6.40 -4.24
N HIS A 103 -13.12 5.57 -3.27
CA HIS A 103 -13.65 5.58 -1.92
C HIS A 103 -13.43 6.95 -1.26
N PHE A 104 -12.18 7.42 -1.14
CA PHE A 104 -11.89 8.70 -0.49
C PHE A 104 -12.52 9.90 -1.21
N SER A 105 -12.58 9.88 -2.54
CA SER A 105 -13.28 10.91 -3.32
C SER A 105 -14.78 10.90 -3.02
N SER A 106 -15.41 9.72 -2.95
CA SER A 106 -16.84 9.60 -2.64
C SER A 106 -17.16 10.05 -1.21
N GLU A 107 -16.31 9.72 -0.24
CA GLU A 107 -16.45 10.15 1.16
C GLU A 107 -16.35 11.67 1.30
N TYR A 108 -15.51 12.31 0.48
CA TYR A 108 -15.36 13.76 0.49
C TYR A 108 -16.48 14.50 -0.28
N PHE A 109 -16.73 14.13 -1.54
CA PHE A 109 -17.66 14.88 -2.41
C PHE A 109 -19.13 14.50 -2.23
N ILE A 110 -19.42 13.22 -2.00
CA ILE A 110 -20.79 12.68 -2.00
C ILE A 110 -21.30 12.55 -0.57
N PHE A 111 -20.64 11.72 0.25
CA PHE A 111 -21.11 11.39 1.59
C PHE A 111 -20.79 12.46 2.63
N ARG A 112 -19.81 13.34 2.36
CA ARG A 112 -19.36 14.43 3.24
C ARG A 112 -19.01 13.95 4.66
N SER A 113 -18.61 12.70 4.77
CA SER A 113 -18.28 11.98 6.01
C SER A 113 -16.80 12.12 6.37
N ALA A 114 -15.97 12.65 5.47
CA ALA A 114 -14.54 12.83 5.69
C ALA A 114 -14.17 14.33 5.76
N LYS A 115 -13.35 14.70 6.74
CA LYS A 115 -12.74 16.04 6.83
C LYS A 115 -11.37 16.00 6.17
N LEU A 116 -11.03 17.01 5.38
CA LEU A 116 -9.65 17.25 4.90
C LEU A 116 -8.75 17.63 6.08
N ASP A 117 -8.46 16.64 6.91
CA ASP A 117 -7.48 16.72 7.99
C ASP A 117 -6.26 15.89 7.58
N ILE A 118 -5.10 16.20 8.14
CA ILE A 118 -3.80 15.60 7.80
C ILE A 118 -3.83 14.06 7.76
N PRO A 119 -4.56 13.35 8.66
CA PRO A 119 -4.65 11.89 8.63
C PRO A 119 -5.40 11.33 7.41
N LEU A 120 -6.41 12.03 6.87
CA LEU A 120 -7.13 11.61 5.66
C LEU A 120 -6.37 11.96 4.39
N LEU A 121 -5.69 13.12 4.38
CA LEU A 121 -4.93 13.59 3.23
C LEU A 121 -3.79 12.63 2.85
N SER A 122 -3.16 11.99 3.83
CA SER A 122 -2.03 11.08 3.56
C SER A 122 -2.39 9.86 2.69
N PRO A 123 -3.39 9.01 3.01
CA PRO A 123 -3.75 7.88 2.15
C PRO A 123 -4.36 8.32 0.81
N PHE A 124 -5.04 9.47 0.76
CA PHE A 124 -5.58 10.01 -0.48
C PHE A 124 -4.48 10.48 -1.45
N VAL A 125 -3.51 11.27 -0.96
CA VAL A 125 -2.39 11.72 -1.80
C VAL A 125 -1.54 10.55 -2.26
N VAL A 126 -1.26 9.60 -1.37
CA VAL A 126 -0.51 8.38 -1.72
C VAL A 126 -1.25 7.58 -2.80
N SER A 127 -2.57 7.42 -2.69
CA SER A 127 -3.33 6.66 -3.70
C SER A 127 -3.32 7.35 -5.06
N VAL A 128 -3.54 8.68 -5.10
CA VAL A 128 -3.50 9.47 -6.35
C VAL A 128 -2.11 9.42 -6.99
N ALA A 129 -1.05 9.70 -6.23
CA ALA A 129 0.31 9.71 -6.75
C ALA A 129 0.73 8.33 -7.27
N SER A 130 0.41 7.27 -6.53
CA SER A 130 0.73 5.89 -6.94
C SER A 130 -0.05 5.48 -8.17
N MET A 131 -1.34 5.82 -8.24
CA MET A 131 -2.19 5.55 -9.40
C MET A 131 -1.65 6.22 -10.66
N ILE A 132 -1.37 7.53 -10.60
CA ILE A 132 -0.82 8.28 -11.75
C ILE A 132 0.52 7.69 -12.19
N TRP A 133 1.42 7.41 -11.24
CA TRP A 133 2.73 6.85 -11.56
C TRP A 133 2.60 5.47 -12.23
N MET A 134 1.75 4.59 -11.70
CA MET A 134 1.50 3.28 -12.31
C MET A 134 0.86 3.40 -13.70
N PHE A 135 -0.06 4.35 -13.92
CA PHE A 135 -0.59 4.57 -15.27
C PHE A 135 0.48 5.05 -16.25
N MET A 136 1.33 5.99 -15.84
CA MET A 136 2.37 6.56 -16.71
C MET A 136 3.48 5.57 -17.05
N GLN A 137 3.70 4.56 -16.21
CA GLN A 137 4.77 3.56 -16.39
C GLN A 137 4.21 2.19 -16.82
N TYR A 138 2.94 2.11 -17.21
CA TYR A 138 2.29 0.84 -17.54
C TYR A 138 3.06 0.08 -18.61
N ASP A 139 3.35 0.70 -19.75
CA ASP A 139 4.04 0.07 -20.89
C ASP A 139 5.50 -0.29 -20.57
N TYR A 140 6.14 0.43 -19.64
CA TYR A 140 7.50 0.13 -19.20
C TYR A 140 7.55 -1.17 -18.40
N TYR A 141 6.60 -1.34 -17.47
CA TYR A 141 6.56 -2.47 -16.54
C TYR A 141 5.84 -3.69 -17.12
N VAL A 142 4.77 -3.47 -17.86
CA VAL A 142 3.90 -4.49 -18.45
C VAL A 142 4.21 -4.58 -19.94
N GLN A 143 5.34 -5.21 -20.25
CA GLN A 143 5.67 -5.54 -21.63
C GLN A 143 4.90 -6.82 -22.02
N GLN A 144 4.22 -6.78 -23.18
CA GLN A 144 3.47 -7.93 -23.70
C GLN A 144 4.41 -9.05 -24.18
#